data_AF-A0A496RY70-F1
#
_entry.id   AF-A0A496RY70-F1
#
_cell.length_a   1.000
_cell.length_b   1.000
_cell.length_c   1.000
_cell.angle_alpha   90.00
_cell.angle_beta   90.00
_cell.angle_gamma   90.00
#
_symmetry.space_group_name_H-M   'P 1'
#
loop_
_entity.id
_entity.type
_entity.pdbx_description
1 polymer ?
#
loop_
_entity_poly.entity_id
_entity_poly.type
_entity_poly.pdbx_seq_one_letter_code
_entity_poly.pdbx_strand_id
1 'polypeptide(L)'
;MEKETIEKYIQAGKIAKKAIELSKKIVKPGASILETAQKIESEITKNNAQIAFPTNISTNDIAAHDTAFPNDTRTFKDNDIIKIDIGVHIDGYIADTATTISFNNNKADMLKASREALKNAIKIIRPGTNLGDIGKTIQETIESFGYKPVSNLSGHYLGQYLIHTGTSIPNIKTDTDVTLKEGDAIAIEPFATDGAGAIRDGSRAAIYRFTQNKPVRLQAARKLLTFAQKNYSTLPFASRWLKEPKGFMLDAALKQLVQAGALQEYAVLKEIGGGTVTQAEHTILIQEKPIVTTA
;
A
#
# COMPACT_ATOMS: atom_id res chain seq x y z
N MET A 1 -20.36 -8.22 11.00
CA MET A 1 -20.33 -7.65 9.63
C MET A 1 -21.39 -8.36 8.81
N GLU A 2 -22.14 -7.65 7.96
CA GLU A 2 -23.18 -8.28 7.12
C GLU A 2 -22.57 -9.17 6.03
N LYS A 3 -23.30 -10.24 5.64
CA LYS A 3 -22.83 -11.21 4.66
C LYS A 3 -22.46 -10.58 3.31
N GLU A 4 -23.29 -9.65 2.81
CA GLU A 4 -23.02 -8.94 1.55
C GLU A 4 -21.71 -8.15 1.61
N THR A 5 -21.43 -7.52 2.76
CA THR A 5 -20.17 -6.78 2.97
C THR A 5 -18.97 -7.72 2.92
N ILE A 6 -19.05 -8.88 3.59
CA ILE A 6 -18.00 -9.91 3.57
C ILE A 6 -17.75 -10.39 2.13
N GLU A 7 -18.81 -10.63 1.34
CA GLU A 7 -18.70 -11.06 -0.06
C GLU A 7 -17.96 -10.04 -0.93
N LYS A 8 -18.21 -8.73 -0.73
CA LYS A 8 -17.50 -7.66 -1.45
C LYS A 8 -16.01 -7.62 -1.12
N TYR A 9 -15.63 -7.77 0.15
CA TYR A 9 -14.23 -7.90 0.56
C TYR A 9 -13.56 -9.15 -0.03
N ILE A 10 -14.25 -10.30 -0.02
CA ILE A 10 -13.73 -11.55 -0.61
C ILE A 10 -13.55 -11.40 -2.12
N GLN A 11 -14.50 -10.77 -2.80
CA GLN A 11 -14.41 -10.52 -4.25
C GLN A 11 -13.25 -9.59 -4.59
N ALA A 12 -13.10 -8.47 -3.86
CA ALA A 12 -11.96 -7.57 -4.00
C ALA A 12 -10.63 -8.32 -3.80
N GLY A 13 -10.55 -9.16 -2.74
CA GLY A 13 -9.35 -9.92 -2.41
C GLY A 13 -8.97 -10.98 -3.46
N LYS A 14 -9.96 -11.67 -4.05
CA LYS A 14 -9.72 -12.59 -5.17
C LYS A 14 -9.14 -11.89 -6.40
N ILE A 15 -9.62 -10.68 -6.70
CA ILE A 15 -9.13 -9.89 -7.83
C ILE A 15 -7.73 -9.34 -7.53
N ALA A 16 -7.49 -8.86 -6.32
CA ALA A 16 -6.17 -8.43 -5.87
C ALA A 16 -5.14 -9.57 -5.97
N LYS A 17 -5.46 -10.77 -5.46
CA LYS A 17 -4.61 -11.95 -5.61
C LYS A 17 -4.28 -12.24 -7.08
N LYS A 18 -5.25 -12.19 -7.98
CA LYS A 18 -5.03 -12.40 -9.42
C LYS A 18 -4.06 -11.36 -10.01
N ALA A 19 -4.16 -10.10 -9.58
CA ALA A 19 -3.27 -9.03 -9.99
C ALA A 19 -1.84 -9.19 -9.42
N ILE A 20 -1.69 -9.68 -8.18
CA ILE A 20 -0.39 -10.10 -7.60
C ILE A 20 0.22 -11.27 -8.41
N GLU A 21 -0.58 -12.27 -8.77
CA GLU A 21 -0.08 -13.39 -9.58
C GLU A 21 0.31 -12.95 -11.00
N LEU A 22 -0.34 -11.94 -11.56
CA LEU A 22 0.09 -11.32 -12.81
C LEU A 22 1.42 -10.58 -12.62
N SER A 23 1.59 -9.81 -11.54
CA SER A 23 2.82 -9.05 -11.29
C SER A 23 4.04 -9.95 -11.25
N LYS A 24 3.95 -11.11 -10.57
CA LYS A 24 5.00 -12.14 -10.53
C LYS A 24 5.43 -12.67 -11.90
N LYS A 25 4.56 -12.59 -12.92
CA LYS A 25 4.85 -13.06 -14.29
C LYS A 25 5.45 -11.98 -15.20
N ILE A 26 5.04 -10.72 -14.99
CA ILE A 26 5.40 -9.62 -15.90
C ILE A 26 6.58 -8.79 -15.39
N VAL A 27 6.81 -8.79 -14.07
CA VAL A 27 8.01 -8.19 -13.47
C VAL A 27 9.20 -9.07 -13.88
N LYS A 28 10.19 -8.45 -14.51
CA LYS A 28 11.46 -9.06 -14.91
C LYS A 28 12.49 -7.95 -15.19
N PRO A 29 13.79 -8.23 -15.09
CA PRO A 29 14.80 -7.25 -15.44
C PRO A 29 14.59 -6.67 -16.85
N GLY A 30 14.78 -5.36 -16.98
CA GLY A 30 14.53 -4.59 -18.18
C GLY A 30 13.06 -4.22 -18.44
N ALA A 31 12.08 -4.81 -17.74
CA ALA A 31 10.68 -4.43 -17.93
C ALA A 31 10.39 -3.03 -17.38
N SER A 32 9.53 -2.28 -18.07
CA SER A 32 9.11 -0.92 -17.69
C SER A 32 8.24 -0.93 -16.44
N ILE A 33 8.56 -0.07 -15.48
CA ILE A 33 7.75 0.13 -14.26
C ILE A 33 6.36 0.70 -14.63
N LEU A 34 6.31 1.64 -15.57
CA LEU A 34 5.06 2.25 -16.04
C LEU A 34 4.13 1.21 -16.68
N GLU A 35 4.65 0.42 -17.62
CA GLU A 35 3.84 -0.62 -18.27
C GLU A 35 3.38 -1.68 -17.28
N THR A 36 4.23 -2.01 -16.30
CA THR A 36 3.91 -2.99 -15.25
C THR A 36 2.73 -2.51 -14.41
N ALA A 37 2.80 -1.26 -13.92
CA ALA A 37 1.70 -0.66 -13.15
C ALA A 37 0.40 -0.64 -13.98
N GLN A 38 0.46 -0.22 -15.25
CA GLN A 38 -0.71 -0.18 -16.13
C GLN A 38 -1.32 -1.57 -16.39
N LYS A 39 -0.48 -2.61 -16.57
CA LYS A 39 -0.95 -3.99 -16.77
C LYS A 39 -1.64 -4.54 -15.52
N ILE A 40 -1.10 -4.27 -14.34
CA ILE A 40 -1.70 -4.67 -13.05
C ILE A 40 -3.04 -3.97 -12.85
N GLU A 41 -3.12 -2.66 -13.08
CA GLU A 41 -4.35 -1.89 -12.96
C GLU A 41 -5.42 -2.27 -13.98
N SER A 42 -5.00 -2.61 -15.21
CA SER A 42 -5.88 -3.16 -16.23
C SER A 42 -6.43 -4.54 -15.82
N GLU A 43 -5.62 -5.38 -15.16
CA GLU A 43 -6.09 -6.64 -14.60
C GLU A 43 -7.15 -6.42 -13.52
N ILE A 44 -7.00 -5.42 -12.65
CA ILE A 44 -8.01 -5.10 -11.64
C ILE A 44 -9.32 -4.68 -12.30
N THR A 45 -9.26 -3.66 -13.17
CA THR A 45 -10.45 -3.02 -13.75
C THR A 45 -11.24 -3.92 -14.69
N LYS A 46 -10.60 -4.84 -15.42
CA LYS A 46 -11.32 -5.76 -16.32
C LYS A 46 -12.14 -6.84 -15.60
N ASN A 47 -11.93 -7.04 -14.29
CA ASN A 47 -12.68 -8.00 -13.48
C ASN A 47 -13.83 -7.31 -12.68
N ASN A 48 -14.38 -6.21 -13.20
CA ASN A 48 -15.48 -5.43 -12.58
C ASN A 48 -15.17 -4.92 -11.15
N ALA A 49 -13.91 -4.61 -10.88
CA ALA A 49 -13.48 -3.94 -9.67
C ALA A 49 -12.87 -2.57 -9.97
N GLN A 50 -12.71 -1.77 -8.93
CA GLN A 50 -12.03 -0.48 -9.01
C GLN A 50 -10.74 -0.52 -8.19
N ILE A 51 -9.84 0.41 -8.48
CA ILE A 51 -8.53 0.49 -7.85
C ILE A 51 -8.68 1.36 -6.59
N ALA A 52 -8.33 0.82 -5.42
CA ALA A 52 -8.45 1.53 -4.15
C ALA A 52 -7.33 2.56 -3.94
N PHE A 53 -6.14 2.27 -4.46
CA PHE A 53 -5.02 3.19 -4.52
C PHE A 53 -4.06 2.76 -5.64
N PRO A 54 -3.22 3.67 -6.18
CA PRO A 54 -2.36 3.34 -7.31
C PRO A 54 -1.46 2.14 -7.06
N THR A 55 -1.20 1.31 -8.08
CA THR A 55 -0.23 0.23 -7.92
C THR A 55 1.14 0.79 -7.51
N ASN A 56 1.55 0.44 -6.30
CA ASN A 56 2.82 0.81 -5.72
C ASN A 56 3.88 -0.19 -6.20
N ILE A 57 5.00 0.34 -6.71
CA ILE A 57 6.15 -0.41 -7.19
C ILE A 57 7.41 0.23 -6.59
N SER A 58 7.79 -0.27 -5.41
CA SER A 58 8.86 0.29 -4.60
C SER A 58 10.10 -0.61 -4.65
N THR A 59 11.24 -0.08 -5.10
CA THR A 59 12.47 -0.86 -5.24
C THR A 59 13.49 -0.56 -4.14
N ASN A 60 14.18 -1.60 -3.66
CA ASN A 60 15.33 -1.53 -2.75
C ASN A 60 15.03 -0.78 -1.45
N ASP A 61 15.66 0.38 -1.23
CA ASP A 61 15.54 1.23 -0.04
C ASP A 61 14.23 2.02 0.02
N ILE A 62 13.49 2.07 -1.09
CA ILE A 62 12.15 2.64 -1.10
C ILE A 62 11.21 1.62 -0.49
N ALA A 63 10.57 1.96 0.63
CA ALA A 63 9.64 1.12 1.37
C ALA A 63 8.25 1.08 0.73
N ALA A 64 7.65 2.26 0.48
CA ALA A 64 6.28 2.40 0.01
C ALA A 64 6.06 3.74 -0.74
N HIS A 65 4.85 3.97 -1.24
CA HIS A 65 4.39 5.19 -1.90
C HIS A 65 5.09 5.55 -3.22
N ASP A 66 5.86 4.64 -3.82
CA ASP A 66 6.40 4.83 -5.17
C ASP A 66 5.46 4.18 -6.19
N THR A 67 5.04 4.96 -7.18
CA THR A 67 4.31 4.46 -8.35
C THR A 67 4.88 5.16 -9.58
N ALA A 68 4.59 4.62 -10.76
CA ALA A 68 5.05 5.21 -12.00
C ALA A 68 4.52 6.65 -12.18
N PHE A 69 5.40 7.55 -12.60
CA PHE A 69 5.05 8.91 -13.02
C PHE A 69 4.50 8.92 -14.46
N PRO A 70 3.87 10.03 -14.90
CA PRO A 70 3.65 10.25 -16.33
C PRO A 70 4.97 10.13 -17.11
N ASN A 71 5.00 9.33 -18.17
CA ASN A 71 6.19 9.08 -19.01
C ASN A 71 7.41 8.52 -18.25
N ASP A 72 7.18 7.80 -17.15
CA ASP A 72 8.26 7.16 -16.38
C ASP A 72 9.05 6.16 -17.24
N THR A 73 10.36 6.38 -17.34
CA THR A 73 11.29 5.57 -18.13
C THR A 73 12.06 4.55 -17.29
N ARG A 74 11.77 4.46 -15.98
CA ARG A 74 12.43 3.49 -15.10
C ARG A 74 12.08 2.06 -15.53
N THR A 75 13.10 1.21 -15.47
CA THR A 75 13.01 -0.24 -15.68
C THR A 75 13.55 -0.99 -14.48
N PHE A 76 13.10 -2.22 -14.28
CA PHE A 76 13.63 -3.09 -13.24
C PHE A 76 15.07 -3.52 -13.57
N LYS A 77 15.92 -3.56 -12.55
CA LYS A 77 17.30 -4.05 -12.66
C LYS A 77 17.39 -5.49 -12.15
N ASP A 78 18.44 -6.20 -12.56
CA ASP A 78 18.66 -7.62 -12.21
C ASP A 78 18.64 -7.89 -10.70
N ASN A 79 19.10 -6.91 -9.91
CA ASN A 79 19.28 -7.05 -8.48
C ASN A 79 18.25 -6.30 -7.63
N ASP A 80 17.19 -5.77 -8.26
CA ASP A 80 16.17 -5.04 -7.52
C ASP A 80 15.36 -5.96 -6.60
N ILE A 81 15.13 -5.48 -5.38
CA ILE A 81 14.11 -6.02 -4.46
C ILE A 81 12.84 -5.20 -4.65
N ILE A 82 11.83 -5.80 -5.23
CA ILE A 82 10.67 -5.10 -5.78
C ILE A 82 9.44 -5.40 -4.93
N LYS A 83 8.91 -4.40 -4.25
CA LYS A 83 7.64 -4.49 -3.53
C LYS A 83 6.52 -4.06 -4.49
N ILE A 84 5.58 -4.97 -4.72
CA ILE A 84 4.35 -4.72 -5.46
C ILE A 84 3.22 -4.69 -4.44
N ASP A 85 2.56 -3.55 -4.36
CA ASP A 85 1.52 -3.26 -3.38
C ASP A 85 0.30 -2.69 -4.13
N ILE A 86 -0.87 -3.29 -3.90
CA ILE A 86 -2.08 -3.06 -4.68
C ILE A 86 -3.32 -2.95 -3.81
N GLY A 87 -4.18 -2.00 -4.19
CA GLY A 87 -5.49 -1.82 -3.61
C GLY A 87 -6.60 -2.11 -4.62
N VAL A 88 -7.55 -2.97 -4.25
CA VAL A 88 -8.75 -3.27 -5.03
C VAL A 88 -9.98 -2.98 -4.18
N HIS A 89 -11.06 -2.47 -4.76
CA HIS A 89 -12.33 -2.40 -4.05
C HIS A 89 -13.55 -2.76 -4.88
N ILE A 90 -14.58 -3.25 -4.19
CA ILE A 90 -15.96 -3.40 -4.66
C ILE A 90 -16.83 -2.51 -3.77
N ASP A 91 -17.50 -1.50 -4.34
CA ASP A 91 -18.34 -0.53 -3.61
C ASP A 91 -17.67 0.11 -2.37
N GLY A 92 -16.35 0.29 -2.43
CA GLY A 92 -15.55 0.89 -1.37
C GLY A 92 -15.01 -0.11 -0.34
N TYR A 93 -15.36 -1.39 -0.41
CA TYR A 93 -14.78 -2.44 0.46
C TYR A 93 -13.44 -2.90 -0.10
N ILE A 94 -12.36 -2.58 0.61
CA ILE A 94 -10.98 -2.62 0.11
C ILE A 94 -10.32 -3.96 0.44
N ALA A 95 -9.66 -4.53 -0.56
CA ALA A 95 -8.61 -5.51 -0.38
C ALA A 95 -7.26 -4.86 -0.68
N ASP A 96 -6.47 -4.75 0.36
CA ASP A 96 -5.08 -4.32 0.40
C ASP A 96 -4.14 -5.53 0.51
N THR A 97 -3.12 -5.59 -0.36
CA THR A 97 -2.15 -6.69 -0.36
C THR A 97 -0.88 -6.33 -1.13
N ALA A 98 0.23 -6.84 -0.61
CA ALA A 98 1.55 -6.61 -1.15
C ALA A 98 2.40 -7.87 -1.13
N THR A 99 3.35 -7.92 -2.05
CA THR A 99 4.39 -8.95 -2.10
C THR A 99 5.73 -8.37 -2.50
N THR A 100 6.80 -8.99 -2.03
CA THR A 100 8.16 -8.71 -2.50
C THR A 100 8.62 -9.77 -3.51
N ILE A 101 9.12 -9.31 -4.65
CA ILE A 101 9.71 -10.07 -5.75
C ILE A 101 11.21 -9.76 -5.80
N SER A 102 12.03 -10.78 -6.01
CA SER A 102 13.47 -10.66 -6.24
C SER A 102 13.89 -11.67 -7.31
N PHE A 103 14.85 -11.28 -8.17
CA PHE A 103 15.49 -12.17 -9.14
C PHE A 103 16.86 -12.67 -8.66
N ASN A 104 17.34 -12.19 -7.51
CA ASN A 104 18.53 -12.70 -6.86
C ASN A 104 18.19 -13.34 -5.50
N ASN A 105 19.01 -14.30 -5.10
CA ASN A 105 18.83 -15.01 -3.83
C ASN A 105 19.50 -14.30 -2.64
N ASN A 106 20.19 -13.17 -2.86
CA ASN A 106 20.99 -12.48 -1.84
C ASN A 106 20.16 -11.91 -0.68
N LYS A 107 18.84 -11.78 -0.86
CA LYS A 107 17.89 -11.31 0.16
C LYS A 107 16.76 -12.31 0.43
N ALA A 108 16.92 -13.57 0.05
CA ALA A 108 15.89 -14.60 0.21
C ALA A 108 15.40 -14.73 1.67
N ASP A 109 16.33 -14.70 2.64
CA ASP A 109 15.98 -14.76 4.06
C ASP A 109 15.22 -13.51 4.52
N MET A 110 15.51 -12.34 3.98
CA MET A 110 14.77 -11.10 4.31
C MET A 110 13.36 -11.09 3.72
N LEU A 111 13.16 -11.67 2.53
CA LEU A 111 11.82 -11.91 1.97
C LEU A 111 11.06 -12.94 2.82
N LYS A 112 11.76 -13.95 3.34
CA LYS A 112 11.17 -14.95 4.24
C LYS A 112 10.80 -14.33 5.60
N ALA A 113 11.60 -13.42 6.12
CA ALA A 113 11.35 -12.73 7.38
C ALA A 113 10.00 -11.99 7.38
N SER A 114 9.73 -11.13 6.38
CA SER A 114 8.46 -10.41 6.29
C SER A 114 7.26 -11.36 6.06
N ARG A 115 7.43 -12.40 5.24
CA ARG A 115 6.38 -13.40 4.97
C ARG A 115 6.04 -14.24 6.20
N GLU A 116 7.04 -14.73 6.94
CA GLU A 116 6.81 -15.50 8.16
C GLU A 116 6.28 -14.61 9.28
N ALA A 117 6.69 -13.34 9.36
CA ALA A 117 6.13 -12.38 10.31
C ALA A 117 4.62 -12.16 10.06
N LEU A 118 4.22 -11.98 8.80
CA LEU A 118 2.81 -11.84 8.42
C LEU A 118 2.02 -13.09 8.80
N LYS A 119 2.55 -14.26 8.43
CA LYS A 119 1.93 -15.56 8.72
C LYS A 119 1.79 -15.81 10.22
N ASN A 120 2.79 -15.44 11.04
CA ASN A 120 2.73 -15.60 12.48
C ASN A 120 1.78 -14.60 13.14
N ALA A 121 1.74 -13.35 12.67
CA ALA A 121 0.75 -12.37 13.08
C ALA A 121 -0.68 -12.88 12.82
N ILE A 122 -0.95 -13.41 11.63
CA ILE A 122 -2.27 -13.95 11.26
C ILE A 122 -2.72 -15.08 12.19
N LYS A 123 -1.81 -15.94 12.67
CA LYS A 123 -2.16 -17.06 13.56
C LYS A 123 -2.72 -16.62 14.91
N ILE A 124 -2.35 -15.43 15.40
CA ILE A 124 -2.77 -14.96 16.72
C ILE A 124 -4.00 -14.04 16.67
N ILE A 125 -4.46 -13.69 15.46
CA ILE A 125 -5.60 -12.79 15.26
C ILE A 125 -6.89 -13.48 15.64
N ARG A 126 -7.67 -12.80 16.48
CA ARG A 126 -9.05 -13.11 16.83
C ARG A 126 -9.66 -11.86 17.48
N PRO A 127 -10.99 -11.78 17.63
CA PRO A 127 -11.59 -10.78 18.49
C PRO A 127 -10.92 -10.76 19.87
N GLY A 128 -10.55 -9.57 20.35
CA GLY A 128 -9.83 -9.37 21.60
C GLY A 128 -8.31 -9.39 21.52
N THR A 129 -7.69 -9.75 20.37
CA THR A 129 -6.22 -9.68 20.23
C THR A 129 -5.74 -8.23 20.35
N ASN A 130 -4.77 -7.99 21.23
CA ASN A 130 -4.16 -6.67 21.44
C ASN A 130 -3.24 -6.29 20.26
N LEU A 131 -3.30 -5.04 19.80
CA LEU A 131 -2.47 -4.58 18.67
C LEU A 131 -0.96 -4.61 18.99
N GLY A 132 -0.58 -4.38 20.25
CA GLY A 132 0.80 -4.49 20.73
C GLY A 132 1.34 -5.92 20.67
N ASP A 133 0.49 -6.93 20.90
CA ASP A 133 0.88 -8.35 20.77
C ASP A 133 1.11 -8.74 19.31
N ILE A 134 0.35 -8.15 18.38
CA ILE A 134 0.58 -8.30 16.94
C ILE A 134 1.95 -7.72 16.57
N GLY A 135 2.23 -6.49 17.00
CA GLY A 135 3.52 -5.85 16.74
C GLY A 135 4.69 -6.58 17.39
N LYS A 136 4.52 -7.12 18.60
CA LYS A 136 5.52 -7.98 19.25
C LYS A 136 5.80 -9.24 18.43
N THR A 137 4.75 -9.91 17.96
CA THR A 137 4.87 -11.14 17.14
C THR A 137 5.62 -10.88 15.83
N ILE A 138 5.32 -9.74 15.18
CA ILE A 138 6.00 -9.31 13.96
C ILE A 138 7.48 -9.04 14.24
N GLN A 139 7.78 -8.24 15.27
CA GLN A 139 9.13 -7.89 15.67
C GLN A 139 9.98 -9.11 15.98
N GLU A 140 9.53 -9.97 16.90
CA GLU A 140 10.26 -11.17 17.31
C GLU A 140 10.51 -12.09 16.11
N THR A 141 9.54 -12.21 15.20
CA THR A 141 9.74 -12.98 13.97
C THR A 141 10.82 -12.36 13.10
N ILE A 142 10.75 -11.07 12.77
CA ILE A 142 11.74 -10.41 11.89
C ILE A 142 13.16 -10.45 12.49
N GLU A 143 13.27 -10.17 13.79
CA GLU A 143 14.56 -10.17 14.52
C GLU A 143 15.18 -11.57 14.58
N SER A 144 14.37 -12.64 14.63
CA SER A 144 14.87 -14.02 14.59
C SER A 144 15.58 -14.40 13.27
N PHE A 145 15.32 -13.66 12.19
CA PHE A 145 16.05 -13.80 10.91
C PHE A 145 17.28 -12.88 10.83
N GLY A 146 17.59 -12.10 11.87
CA GLY A 146 18.71 -11.16 11.89
C GLY A 146 18.46 -9.83 11.19
N TYR A 147 17.19 -9.47 10.93
CA TYR A 147 16.78 -8.20 10.33
C TYR A 147 16.04 -7.32 11.33
N LYS A 148 15.77 -6.06 10.95
CA LYS A 148 15.00 -5.13 11.77
C LYS A 148 13.59 -4.95 11.21
N PRO A 149 12.54 -4.95 12.03
CA PRO A 149 11.25 -4.41 11.62
C PRO A 149 11.37 -2.91 11.37
N VAL A 150 10.61 -2.39 10.41
CA VAL A 150 10.44 -0.95 10.25
C VAL A 150 9.47 -0.44 11.32
N SER A 151 9.92 0.41 12.23
CA SER A 151 9.14 0.78 13.43
C SER A 151 8.06 1.83 13.18
N ASN A 152 8.25 2.70 12.18
CA ASN A 152 7.35 3.81 11.88
C ASN A 152 6.57 3.64 10.57
N LEU A 153 6.42 2.39 10.11
CA LEU A 153 5.51 1.98 9.04
C LEU A 153 4.78 0.72 9.53
N SER A 154 3.48 0.67 9.32
CA SER A 154 2.58 -0.21 10.09
C SER A 154 1.37 -0.56 9.25
N GLY A 155 0.78 -1.72 9.52
CA GLY A 155 -0.56 -2.02 9.03
C GLY A 155 -1.61 -1.07 9.58
N HIS A 156 -2.86 -1.27 9.18
CA HIS A 156 -3.92 -0.31 9.47
C HIS A 156 -5.30 -0.93 9.39
N TYR A 157 -6.26 -0.19 9.95
CA TYR A 157 -7.67 -0.47 9.78
C TYR A 157 -8.19 0.06 8.44
N LEU A 158 -9.11 -0.70 7.85
CA LEU A 158 -9.79 -0.41 6.59
C LEU A 158 -11.25 0.01 6.86
N GLY A 159 -11.72 1.00 6.12
CA GLY A 159 -13.11 1.43 6.09
C GLY A 159 -13.65 1.49 4.67
N GLN A 160 -14.97 1.64 4.53
CA GLN A 160 -15.59 1.78 3.22
C GLN A 160 -15.11 3.09 2.55
N TYR A 161 -14.48 3.00 1.37
CA TYR A 161 -13.81 4.10 0.67
C TYR A 161 -12.67 4.76 1.47
N LEU A 162 -12.18 4.12 2.53
CA LEU A 162 -11.19 4.70 3.42
C LEU A 162 -10.08 3.70 3.70
N ILE A 163 -8.94 3.91 3.03
CA ILE A 163 -7.77 3.03 3.15
C ILE A 163 -7.18 3.07 4.57
N HIS A 164 -7.11 4.24 5.20
CA HIS A 164 -6.61 4.42 6.56
C HIS A 164 -7.71 5.04 7.43
N THR A 165 -8.26 4.29 8.38
CA THR A 165 -9.25 4.85 9.34
C THR A 165 -8.61 5.60 10.51
N GLY A 166 -7.28 5.56 10.63
CA GLY A 166 -6.50 6.26 11.65
C GLY A 166 -5.92 5.36 12.75
N THR A 167 -6.34 4.10 12.83
CA THR A 167 -5.75 3.11 13.76
C THR A 167 -4.70 2.26 13.06
N SER A 168 -3.47 2.28 13.58
CA SER A 168 -2.33 1.52 13.09
C SER A 168 -2.16 0.17 13.79
N ILE A 169 -1.68 -0.83 13.05
CA ILE A 169 -1.27 -2.14 13.54
C ILE A 169 0.28 -2.19 13.49
N PRO A 170 0.95 -2.02 14.63
CA PRO A 170 2.39 -1.78 14.65
C PRO A 170 3.19 -3.00 14.18
N ASN A 171 4.39 -2.76 13.66
CA ASN A 171 5.38 -3.79 13.33
C ASN A 171 6.40 -4.03 14.46
N ILE A 172 6.26 -3.29 15.56
CA ILE A 172 7.05 -3.45 16.80
C ILE A 172 6.14 -3.58 18.01
N LYS A 173 6.65 -4.14 19.10
CA LYS A 173 5.94 -4.13 20.37
C LYS A 173 5.64 -2.68 20.77
N THR A 174 4.36 -2.40 21.02
CA THR A 174 3.86 -1.10 21.44
C THR A 174 2.91 -1.28 22.61
N ASP A 175 3.04 -0.44 23.63
CA ASP A 175 2.10 -0.44 24.76
C ASP A 175 0.80 0.27 24.32
N THR A 176 -0.29 -0.49 24.20
CA THR A 176 -1.61 -0.01 23.78
C THR A 176 -2.69 -0.88 24.38
N ASP A 177 -3.83 -0.29 24.72
CA ASP A 177 -5.03 -1.01 25.20
C ASP A 177 -6.01 -1.36 24.07
N VAL A 178 -5.65 -1.04 22.81
CA VAL A 178 -6.51 -1.28 21.66
C VAL A 178 -6.49 -2.76 21.28
N THR A 179 -7.68 -3.34 21.17
CA THR A 179 -7.90 -4.73 20.76
C THR A 179 -8.75 -4.82 19.52
N LEU A 180 -8.51 -5.85 18.69
CA LEU A 180 -9.35 -6.17 17.53
C LEU A 180 -10.78 -6.50 17.97
N LYS A 181 -11.77 -6.03 17.21
CA LYS A 181 -13.20 -6.26 17.44
C LYS A 181 -13.76 -7.10 16.31
N GLU A 182 -14.76 -7.92 16.64
CA GLU A 182 -15.51 -8.62 15.61
C GLU A 182 -16.17 -7.62 14.66
N GLY A 183 -16.02 -7.85 13.35
CA GLY A 183 -16.47 -6.94 12.30
C GLY A 183 -15.41 -5.95 11.82
N ASP A 184 -14.22 -5.89 12.43
CA ASP A 184 -13.12 -5.08 11.90
C ASP A 184 -12.62 -5.63 10.56
N ALA A 185 -12.18 -4.73 9.68
CA ALA A 185 -11.39 -5.05 8.49
C ALA A 185 -10.02 -4.38 8.63
N ILE A 186 -8.95 -5.14 8.45
CA ILE A 186 -7.58 -4.68 8.68
C ILE A 186 -6.64 -5.13 7.58
N ALA A 187 -5.58 -4.36 7.37
CA ALA A 187 -4.40 -4.74 6.62
C ALA A 187 -3.24 -4.96 7.60
N ILE A 188 -2.54 -6.09 7.47
CA ILE A 188 -1.31 -6.38 8.21
C ILE A 188 -0.17 -6.49 7.23
N GLU A 189 0.82 -5.61 7.39
CA GLU A 189 1.93 -5.43 6.46
C GLU A 189 3.28 -5.31 7.18
N PRO A 190 3.93 -6.45 7.49
CA PRO A 190 5.28 -6.44 8.02
C PRO A 190 6.30 -5.95 7.00
N PHE A 191 7.08 -4.96 7.41
CA PHE A 191 8.26 -4.49 6.69
C PHE A 191 9.54 -4.91 7.41
N ALA A 192 10.42 -5.63 6.72
CA ALA A 192 11.75 -6.00 7.23
C ALA A 192 12.84 -5.25 6.46
N THR A 193 13.91 -4.88 7.16
CA THR A 193 15.06 -4.19 6.57
C THR A 193 16.39 -4.62 7.18
N ASP A 194 17.45 -4.49 6.39
CA ASP A 194 18.84 -4.58 6.83
C ASP A 194 19.46 -3.21 7.15
N GLY A 195 18.65 -2.14 7.19
CA GLY A 195 19.07 -0.78 7.48
C GLY A 195 18.90 -0.33 8.94
N ALA A 196 18.43 0.90 9.11
CA ALA A 196 18.18 1.53 10.41
C ALA A 196 16.90 1.01 11.08
N GLY A 197 15.91 0.55 10.31
CA GLY A 197 14.60 0.13 10.85
C GLY A 197 13.60 1.27 10.95
N ALA A 198 13.81 2.34 10.17
CA ALA A 198 12.92 3.50 10.15
C ALA A 198 12.92 4.16 8.77
N ILE A 199 11.80 4.80 8.45
CA ILE A 199 11.54 5.44 7.16
C ILE A 199 11.43 6.95 7.31
N ARG A 200 11.81 7.67 6.26
CA ARG A 200 11.61 9.11 6.09
C ARG A 200 10.95 9.41 4.75
N ASP A 201 10.34 10.58 4.67
CA ASP A 201 9.84 11.12 3.41
C ASP A 201 10.99 11.39 2.44
N GLY A 202 10.81 10.95 1.20
CA GLY A 202 11.65 11.27 0.06
C GLY A 202 11.24 12.59 -0.60
N SER A 203 11.99 12.99 -1.63
CA SER A 203 11.77 14.25 -2.35
C SER A 203 10.73 14.17 -3.48
N ARG A 204 10.15 12.99 -3.73
CA ARG A 204 9.23 12.75 -4.85
C ARG A 204 7.88 12.27 -4.32
N ALA A 205 6.80 12.69 -4.96
CA ALA A 205 5.44 12.21 -4.69
C ALA A 205 4.66 12.07 -6.01
N ALA A 206 4.05 10.91 -6.23
CA ALA A 206 3.17 10.65 -7.36
C ALA A 206 1.73 10.38 -6.94
N ILE A 207 1.47 10.23 -5.63
CA ILE A 207 0.20 9.79 -5.08
C ILE A 207 -0.40 10.93 -4.27
N TYR A 208 -1.69 11.18 -4.48
CA TYR A 208 -2.43 12.26 -3.87
C TYR A 208 -3.80 11.76 -3.39
N ARG A 209 -4.39 12.42 -2.40
CA ARG A 209 -5.76 12.13 -1.94
C ARG A 209 -6.51 13.43 -1.75
N PHE A 210 -7.77 13.48 -2.20
CA PHE A 210 -8.65 14.59 -1.88
C PHE A 210 -8.94 14.62 -0.38
N THR A 211 -8.77 15.79 0.23
CA THR A 211 -9.01 15.99 1.66
C THR A 211 -10.28 16.82 1.85
N GLN A 212 -10.34 17.99 1.23
CA GLN A 212 -11.43 18.93 1.43
C GLN A 212 -11.46 19.97 0.31
N ASN A 213 -12.61 20.60 0.13
CA ASN A 213 -12.73 21.72 -0.81
C ASN A 213 -12.06 22.97 -0.25
N LYS A 214 -11.16 23.57 -1.04
CA LYS A 214 -10.49 24.83 -0.73
C LYS A 214 -10.46 25.75 -1.94
N PRO A 215 -10.61 27.07 -1.74
CA PRO A 215 -10.48 28.02 -2.83
C PRO A 215 -9.03 28.08 -3.30
N VAL A 216 -8.81 27.95 -4.61
CA VAL A 216 -7.50 28.10 -5.26
C VAL A 216 -7.59 29.01 -6.47
N ARG A 217 -6.53 29.77 -6.74
CA ARG A 217 -6.50 30.82 -7.78
C ARG A 217 -6.37 30.25 -9.19
N LEU A 218 -5.61 29.18 -9.39
CA LEU A 218 -5.37 28.61 -10.72
C LEU A 218 -6.63 27.86 -11.21
N GLN A 219 -7.10 28.18 -12.42
CA GLN A 219 -8.28 27.53 -13.00
C GLN A 219 -8.06 26.03 -13.19
N ALA A 220 -6.87 25.62 -13.61
CA ALA A 220 -6.50 24.22 -13.77
C ALA A 220 -6.56 23.46 -12.43
N ALA A 221 -6.09 24.07 -11.33
CA ALA A 221 -6.19 23.49 -9.99
C ALA A 221 -7.65 23.31 -9.53
N ARG A 222 -8.53 24.29 -9.80
CA ARG A 222 -9.97 24.15 -9.50
C ARG A 222 -10.59 22.97 -10.26
N LYS A 223 -10.35 22.87 -11.56
CA LYS A 223 -10.85 21.76 -12.39
C LYS A 223 -10.33 20.41 -11.90
N LEU A 224 -9.04 20.33 -11.56
CA LEU A 224 -8.41 19.14 -11.03
C LEU A 224 -9.01 18.73 -9.67
N LEU A 225 -9.25 19.69 -8.77
CA LEU A 225 -9.85 19.41 -7.47
C LEU A 225 -11.27 18.83 -7.61
N THR A 226 -12.11 19.45 -8.45
CA THR A 226 -13.46 18.93 -8.74
C THR A 226 -13.39 17.53 -9.37
N PHE A 227 -12.45 17.30 -10.28
CA PHE A 227 -12.25 15.98 -10.87
C PHE A 227 -11.84 14.95 -9.80
N ALA A 228 -10.86 15.26 -8.95
CA ALA A 228 -10.40 14.36 -7.91
C ALA A 228 -11.51 14.02 -6.91
N GLN A 229 -12.26 15.04 -6.44
CA GLN A 229 -13.40 14.85 -5.55
C GLN A 229 -14.45 13.91 -6.18
N LYS A 230 -14.81 14.13 -7.45
CA LYS A 230 -15.86 13.36 -8.12
C LYS A 230 -15.45 11.91 -8.42
N ASN A 231 -14.20 11.68 -8.81
CA ASN A 231 -13.77 10.37 -9.34
C ASN A 231 -13.08 9.49 -8.29
N TYR A 232 -12.46 10.07 -7.27
CA TYR A 232 -11.69 9.33 -6.28
C TYR A 232 -12.24 9.49 -4.87
N SER A 233 -13.10 10.50 -4.61
CA SER A 233 -13.64 10.77 -3.27
C SER A 233 -12.51 10.84 -2.24
N THR A 234 -12.45 9.92 -1.29
CA THR A 234 -11.41 9.82 -0.24
C THR A 234 -10.30 8.83 -0.57
N LEU A 235 -10.32 8.19 -1.74
CA LEU A 235 -9.30 7.22 -2.15
C LEU A 235 -8.07 7.94 -2.76
N PRO A 236 -6.84 7.42 -2.52
CA PRO A 236 -5.65 7.91 -3.20
C PRO A 236 -5.69 7.70 -4.72
N PHE A 237 -5.07 8.60 -5.46
CA PHE A 237 -4.91 8.54 -6.92
C PHE A 237 -3.52 8.96 -7.35
N ALA A 238 -3.08 8.45 -8.50
CA ALA A 238 -1.77 8.78 -9.07
C ALA A 238 -1.86 9.98 -10.01
N SER A 239 -0.80 10.80 -10.05
CA SER A 239 -0.68 11.88 -11.03
C SER A 239 -0.78 11.37 -12.48
N ARG A 240 -0.30 10.15 -12.77
CA ARG A 240 -0.42 9.53 -14.11
C ARG A 240 -1.83 9.12 -14.53
N TRP A 241 -2.80 9.10 -13.61
CA TRP A 241 -4.20 8.87 -13.97
C TRP A 241 -4.88 10.15 -14.50
N LEU A 242 -4.27 11.31 -14.26
CA LEU A 242 -4.81 12.60 -14.65
C LEU A 242 -4.54 12.85 -16.13
N LYS A 243 -5.63 13.05 -16.90
CA LYS A 243 -5.53 13.31 -18.34
C LYS A 243 -5.14 14.75 -18.64
N GLU A 244 -5.69 15.71 -17.89
CA GLU A 244 -5.42 17.14 -18.04
C GLU A 244 -5.53 17.84 -16.67
N PRO A 245 -4.72 18.90 -16.41
CA PRO A 245 -3.59 19.37 -17.22
C PRO A 245 -2.41 18.37 -17.23
N LYS A 246 -1.41 18.61 -18.09
CA LYS A 246 -0.17 17.80 -18.18
C LYS A 246 1.11 18.62 -17.94
N GLY A 247 2.22 17.93 -17.69
CA GLY A 247 3.55 18.52 -17.55
C GLY A 247 3.61 19.60 -16.46
N PHE A 248 4.32 20.69 -16.72
CA PHE A 248 4.49 21.79 -15.78
C PHE A 248 3.17 22.32 -15.19
N MET A 249 2.11 22.39 -15.99
CA MET A 249 0.80 22.87 -15.53
C MET A 249 0.14 21.91 -14.54
N LEU A 250 0.38 20.60 -14.68
CA LEU A 250 -0.06 19.60 -13.71
C LEU A 250 0.69 19.77 -12.39
N ASP A 251 2.01 19.86 -12.45
CA ASP A 251 2.86 19.99 -11.26
C ASP A 251 2.51 21.27 -10.47
N ALA A 252 2.31 22.39 -11.17
CA ALA A 252 1.89 23.65 -10.56
C ALA A 252 0.50 23.55 -9.90
N ALA A 253 -0.44 22.85 -10.54
CA ALA A 253 -1.79 22.68 -10.02
C ALA A 253 -1.81 21.79 -8.77
N LEU A 254 -1.13 20.64 -8.81
CA LEU A 254 -1.00 19.73 -7.67
C LEU A 254 -0.32 20.43 -6.48
N LYS A 255 0.80 21.11 -6.72
CA LYS A 255 1.51 21.86 -5.69
C LYS A 255 0.63 22.91 -5.01
N GLN A 256 -0.14 23.68 -5.78
CA GLN A 256 -1.06 24.67 -5.20
C GLN A 256 -2.16 24.02 -4.35
N LEU A 257 -2.69 22.87 -4.80
CA LEU A 257 -3.74 22.16 -4.06
C LEU A 257 -3.22 21.55 -2.76
N VAL A 258 -2.00 21.00 -2.77
CA VAL A 258 -1.34 20.50 -1.57
C VAL A 258 -1.08 21.63 -0.58
N GLN A 259 -0.50 22.75 -1.04
CA GLN A 259 -0.25 23.92 -0.20
C GLN A 259 -1.53 24.52 0.40
N ALA A 260 -2.65 24.43 -0.31
CA ALA A 260 -3.95 24.87 0.19
C ALA A 260 -4.59 23.89 1.19
N GLY A 261 -4.04 22.69 1.37
CA GLY A 261 -4.63 21.61 2.16
C GLY A 261 -5.90 21.02 1.51
N ALA A 262 -6.03 21.15 0.19
CA ALA A 262 -7.13 20.59 -0.58
C ALA A 262 -6.86 19.13 -0.97
N LEU A 263 -5.59 18.84 -1.27
CA LEU A 263 -5.07 17.51 -1.47
C LEU A 263 -4.02 17.21 -0.39
N GLN A 264 -3.92 15.95 0.00
CA GLN A 264 -2.77 15.41 0.70
C GLN A 264 -1.87 14.72 -0.32
N GLU A 265 -0.58 14.98 -0.29
CA GLU A 265 0.43 14.22 -1.04
C GLU A 265 1.00 13.10 -0.18
N TYR A 266 1.36 11.98 -0.82
CA TYR A 266 2.07 10.88 -0.20
C TYR A 266 3.47 10.82 -0.82
N ALA A 267 4.45 11.28 -0.04
CA ALA A 267 5.85 11.21 -0.43
C ALA A 267 6.30 9.75 -0.49
N VAL A 268 7.22 9.47 -1.42
CA VAL A 268 7.93 8.19 -1.49
C VAL A 268 8.63 7.96 -0.16
N LEU A 269 8.38 6.80 0.45
CA LEU A 269 8.90 6.45 1.77
C LEU A 269 10.23 5.72 1.63
N LYS A 270 11.31 6.26 2.20
CA LYS A 270 12.69 5.75 2.07
C LYS A 270 13.29 5.30 3.40
N GLU A 271 13.97 4.17 3.39
CA GLU A 271 14.76 3.69 4.53
C GLU A 271 15.88 4.68 4.89
N ILE A 272 15.99 5.04 6.18
CA ILE A 272 16.88 6.11 6.65
C ILE A 272 18.36 5.75 6.48
N GLY A 273 18.73 4.50 6.74
CA GLY A 273 20.09 3.98 6.58
C GLY A 273 20.44 3.57 5.13
N GLY A 274 19.50 3.71 4.20
CA GLY A 274 19.68 3.23 2.82
C GLY A 274 19.66 1.70 2.69
N GLY A 275 19.22 1.00 3.73
CA GLY A 275 19.02 -0.45 3.71
C GLY A 275 17.86 -0.84 2.80
N THR A 276 17.88 -2.06 2.31
CA THR A 276 16.81 -2.62 1.50
C THR A 276 15.61 -2.94 2.37
N VAL A 277 14.40 -2.79 1.83
CA VAL A 277 13.14 -3.10 2.51
C VAL A 277 12.37 -4.20 1.78
N THR A 278 11.85 -5.17 2.51
CA THR A 278 10.88 -6.18 2.04
C THR A 278 9.54 -5.97 2.75
N GLN A 279 8.45 -6.31 2.07
CA GLN A 279 7.06 -6.21 2.54
C GLN A 279 6.31 -7.51 2.18
N ALA A 280 5.38 -7.90 3.04
CA ALA A 280 4.34 -8.86 2.73
C ALA A 280 3.06 -8.38 3.39
N GLU A 281 1.91 -8.53 2.72
CA GLU A 281 0.67 -7.99 3.28
C GLU A 281 -0.58 -8.76 2.90
N HIS A 282 -1.50 -8.84 3.86
CA HIS A 282 -2.84 -9.32 3.63
C HIS A 282 -3.90 -8.46 4.33
N THR A 283 -5.03 -8.31 3.64
CA THR A 283 -6.31 -7.92 4.24
C THR A 283 -6.97 -9.08 4.97
N ILE A 284 -7.41 -8.82 6.21
CA ILE A 284 -8.08 -9.78 7.08
C ILE A 284 -9.39 -9.17 7.60
N LEU A 285 -10.47 -9.95 7.54
CA LEU A 285 -11.72 -9.63 8.24
C LEU A 285 -11.75 -10.34 9.58
N ILE A 286 -12.00 -9.59 10.64
CA ILE A 286 -12.09 -10.11 12.00
C ILE A 286 -13.49 -10.66 12.20
N GLN A 287 -13.57 -11.98 12.24
CA GLN A 287 -14.76 -12.76 12.60
C GLN A 287 -14.34 -13.75 13.70
N GLU A 288 -15.27 -14.57 14.21
CA GLU A 288 -14.93 -15.68 15.12
C GLU A 288 -13.78 -16.54 14.57
N LYS A 289 -13.81 -16.83 13.28
CA LYS A 289 -12.68 -17.33 12.50
C LYS A 289 -12.21 -16.27 11.51
N PRO A 290 -10.98 -15.73 11.64
CA PRO A 290 -10.49 -14.71 10.72
C PRO A 290 -10.54 -15.14 9.25
N ILE A 291 -10.93 -14.22 8.38
CA ILE A 291 -10.99 -14.45 6.93
C ILE A 291 -9.86 -13.65 6.28
N VAL A 292 -8.83 -14.33 5.78
CA VAL A 292 -7.78 -13.69 4.97
C VAL A 292 -8.29 -13.58 3.54
N THR A 293 -8.60 -12.37 3.07
CA THR A 293 -9.32 -12.18 1.80
C THR A 293 -8.40 -12.28 0.58
N THR A 294 -7.10 -12.11 0.79
CA THR A 294 -6.07 -11.97 -0.26
C THR A 294 -5.06 -13.13 -0.30
N ALA A 295 -5.25 -14.17 0.53
CA ALA A 295 -4.40 -15.36 0.58
C ALA A 295 -4.56 -16.28 -0.64
#